data_AF-W1XF55-F1
#
_entry.id   AF-W1XF55-F1
#
_cell.length_a   1.000
_cell.length_b   1.000
_cell.length_c   1.000
_cell.angle_alpha   90.00
_cell.angle_beta   90.00
_cell.angle_gamma   90.00
#
_symmetry.space_group_name_H-M   'P 1'
#
loop_
_entity.id
_entity.type
_entity.pdbx_description
1 polymer ?
#
loop_
_entity_poly.entity_id
_entity_poly.type
_entity_poly.pdbx_seq_one_letter_code
_entity_poly.pdbx_strand_id
1 'polypeptide(L)'
;EVRSLSDENIDIEVIEDGKTFEENAKKKAKEIYEFLKNKGEQNFIVLSDDSGLEVDYLDGAPGVYSARYAGEHGNDSKNNEKLLESLNGVSKEKRGAQFVCQISMF
;
A
#
# COMPACT_ATOMS: atom_id res chain seq x y z
N GLU A 1 21.02 -8.23 -7.51
CA GLU A 1 19.95 -9.26 -7.52
C GLU A 1 18.81 -8.74 -6.67
N VAL A 2 17.55 -8.98 -7.05
CA VAL A 2 16.38 -8.61 -6.25
C VAL A 2 15.78 -9.89 -5.70
N ARG A 3 15.51 -9.93 -4.39
CA ARG A 3 14.93 -11.07 -3.70
C ARG A 3 13.72 -10.62 -2.90
N SER A 4 12.67 -11.42 -2.92
CA SER A 4 11.49 -11.24 -2.08
C SER A 4 11.74 -11.78 -0.67
N LEU A 5 10.89 -11.44 0.29
CA LEU A 5 10.93 -12.02 1.63
C LEU A 5 10.74 -13.55 1.59
N SER A 6 9.89 -14.03 0.68
CA SER A 6 9.64 -15.45 0.48
C SER A 6 10.89 -16.20 0.00
N ASP A 7 11.69 -15.61 -0.89
CA ASP A 7 12.95 -16.22 -1.35
C ASP A 7 13.95 -16.41 -0.19
N GLU A 8 13.88 -15.55 0.82
CA GLU A 8 14.72 -15.57 2.02
C GLU A 8 14.08 -16.33 3.21
N ASN A 9 12.91 -16.96 2.99
CA ASN A 9 12.11 -17.64 4.02
C ASN A 9 11.83 -16.73 5.23
N ILE A 10 11.50 -15.47 4.98
CA ILE A 10 11.15 -14.47 5.97
C ILE A 10 9.65 -14.29 5.99
N ASP A 11 9.04 -14.57 7.14
CA ASP A 11 7.62 -14.36 7.39
C ASP A 11 7.48 -13.31 8.50
N ILE A 12 7.38 -12.05 8.09
CA ILE A 12 7.15 -10.90 8.96
C ILE A 12 5.94 -10.14 8.45
N GLU A 13 4.96 -9.93 9.32
CA GLU A 13 3.79 -9.12 9.03
C GLU A 13 4.02 -7.71 9.58
N VAL A 14 4.01 -6.71 8.68
CA VAL A 14 4.10 -5.30 9.06
C VAL A 14 2.71 -4.70 9.09
N ILE A 15 2.34 -4.09 10.22
CA ILE A 15 1.05 -3.43 10.39
C ILE A 15 1.06 -2.07 9.67
N GLU A 16 0.20 -1.89 8.67
CA GLU A 16 0.00 -0.63 7.95
C GLU A 16 -1.03 0.28 8.65
N ASP A 17 -0.57 1.03 9.65
CA ASP A 17 -1.37 2.01 10.41
C ASP A 17 -1.05 3.47 10.05
N GLY A 18 -0.26 3.69 9.01
CA GLY A 18 0.04 5.00 8.46
C GLY A 18 -1.17 5.64 7.80
N LYS A 19 -1.19 6.97 7.77
CA LYS A 19 -2.23 7.80 7.15
C LYS A 19 -1.90 8.17 5.71
N THR A 20 -0.67 7.92 5.26
CA THR A 20 -0.20 8.20 3.90
C THR A 20 0.56 7.01 3.33
N PHE A 21 0.64 6.92 2.00
CA PHE A 21 1.46 5.91 1.31
C PHE A 21 2.94 5.99 1.72
N GLU A 22 3.44 7.20 1.98
CA GLU A 22 4.82 7.41 2.46
C GLU A 22 5.05 6.80 3.83
N GLU A 23 4.13 7.02 4.78
CA GLU A 23 4.24 6.45 6.12
C GLU A 23 4.26 4.92 6.08
N ASN A 24 3.38 4.30 5.29
CA ASN A 24 3.31 2.85 5.16
C ASN A 24 4.53 2.26 4.45
N ALA A 25 4.94 2.81 3.30
CA ALA A 25 6.10 2.33 2.55
C ALA A 25 7.37 2.41 3.41
N LYS A 26 7.54 3.52 4.14
CA LYS A 26 8.66 3.74 5.04
C LYS A 26 8.64 2.77 6.22
N LYS A 27 7.47 2.56 6.83
CA LYS A 27 7.32 1.63 7.96
C LYS A 27 7.66 0.21 7.54
N LYS A 28 7.11 -0.27 6.43
CA LYS A 28 7.42 -1.59 5.84
C LYS A 28 8.90 -1.79 5.59
N ALA A 29 9.54 -0.88 4.85
CA ALA A 29 10.96 -0.99 4.55
C ALA A 29 11.83 -0.95 5.81
N LYS A 30 11.52 -0.07 6.77
CA LYS A 30 12.28 0.07 8.01
C LYS A 30 12.15 -1.15 8.92
N GLU A 31 10.96 -1.69 9.13
CA GLU A 31 10.75 -2.84 10.02
C GLU A 31 11.44 -4.10 9.49
N ILE A 32 11.35 -4.35 8.18
CA ILE A 32 12.08 -5.44 7.52
C ILE A 32 13.60 -5.22 7.62
N TYR A 33 14.08 -3.97 7.44
CA TYR A 33 15.51 -3.65 7.56
C TYR A 33 16.04 -3.96 8.97
N GLU A 34 15.34 -3.49 10.01
CA GLU A 34 15.72 -3.75 11.39
C GLU A 34 15.63 -5.25 11.73
N PHE A 35 14.64 -5.97 11.20
CA PHE A 35 14.55 -7.42 11.35
C PHE A 35 15.78 -8.14 10.79
N LEU A 36 16.17 -7.85 9.54
CA LEU A 36 17.34 -8.44 8.89
C LEU A 36 18.65 -8.10 9.63
N LYS A 37 18.79 -6.84 10.04
CA LYS A 37 19.93 -6.38 10.83
C LYS A 37 20.04 -7.13 12.15
N ASN A 38 18.92 -7.34 12.85
CA ASN A 38 18.88 -8.09 14.10
C ASN A 38 19.17 -9.59 13.91
N LYS A 39 18.87 -10.14 12.73
CA LYS A 39 19.25 -11.52 12.33
C LYS A 39 20.74 -11.66 12.05
N GLY A 40 21.49 -10.55 11.96
CA GLY A 40 22.93 -10.53 11.72
C GLY A 40 23.32 -10.41 10.24
N GLU A 41 22.36 -10.10 9.37
CA GLU A 41 22.66 -9.78 7.98
C GLU A 41 23.45 -8.46 7.91
N GLN A 42 24.38 -8.32 6.96
CA GLN A 42 25.29 -7.16 6.91
C GLN A 42 25.44 -6.51 5.53
N ASN A 43 24.88 -7.11 4.47
CA ASN A 43 25.01 -6.59 3.10
C ASN A 43 23.70 -6.72 2.34
N PHE A 44 22.74 -5.88 2.70
CA PHE A 44 21.41 -5.85 2.09
C PHE A 44 20.89 -4.42 2.04
N ILE A 45 19.89 -4.22 1.19
CA ILE A 45 19.07 -3.00 1.12
C ILE A 45 17.63 -3.50 1.12
N VAL A 46 16.74 -2.81 1.85
CA VAL A 46 15.33 -3.12 1.84
C VAL A 46 14.59 -2.06 1.04
N LEU A 47 13.78 -2.52 0.08
CA LEU A 47 12.85 -1.71 -0.68
C LEU A 47 11.43 -2.16 -0.32
N SER A 48 10.53 -1.21 -0.10
CA SER A 48 9.09 -1.48 0.03
C SER A 48 8.28 -0.39 -0.64
N ASP A 49 7.14 -0.75 -1.19
CA ASP A 49 6.16 0.16 -1.75
C ASP A 49 4.86 0.18 -0.93
N ASP A 50 4.14 1.30 -1.04
CA ASP A 50 2.71 1.38 -0.70
C ASP A 50 2.00 2.09 -1.85
N SER A 51 0.92 1.47 -2.34
CA SER A 51 0.23 1.93 -3.54
C SER A 51 -1.28 1.88 -3.40
N GLY A 52 -1.97 2.70 -4.17
CA GLY A 52 -3.43 2.78 -4.13
C GLY A 52 -4.01 3.73 -5.16
N LEU A 53 -5.33 3.87 -5.12
CA LEU A 53 -6.11 4.77 -5.95
C LEU A 53 -6.57 5.96 -5.11
N GLU A 54 -6.36 7.17 -5.63
CA GLU A 54 -6.95 8.39 -5.09
C GLU A 54 -7.95 8.94 -6.09
N VAL A 55 -9.17 9.25 -5.62
CA VAL A 55 -10.23 9.82 -6.46
C VAL A 55 -10.55 11.23 -5.98
N ASP A 56 -10.47 12.20 -6.90
CA ASP A 56 -10.62 13.64 -6.60
C ASP A 56 -11.96 13.93 -5.93
N TYR A 57 -13.05 13.33 -6.43
CA TYR A 57 -14.40 13.52 -5.88
C TYR A 57 -14.58 12.96 -4.46
N LEU A 58 -13.75 12.00 -4.07
CA LEU A 58 -13.82 11.33 -2.78
C LEU A 58 -12.73 11.82 -1.82
N ASP A 59 -12.22 13.03 -2.05
CA ASP A 59 -11.14 13.65 -1.26
C ASP A 59 -9.91 12.72 -1.11
N GLY A 60 -9.57 12.01 -2.20
CA GLY A 60 -8.45 11.08 -2.24
C GLY A 60 -8.76 9.65 -1.78
N ALA A 61 -9.99 9.34 -1.34
CA ALA A 61 -10.36 7.95 -1.07
C ALA A 61 -10.42 7.12 -2.37
N PRO A 62 -10.11 5.81 -2.35
CA PRO A 62 -9.77 4.99 -1.18
C PRO A 62 -8.42 5.27 -0.48
N GLY A 63 -7.43 5.82 -1.17
CA GLY A 63 -6.11 6.11 -0.62
C GLY A 63 -5.40 4.85 -0.09
N VAL A 64 -4.77 4.95 1.09
CA VAL A 64 -4.12 3.81 1.79
C VAL A 64 -5.05 2.64 2.10
N TYR A 65 -6.37 2.83 2.01
CA TYR A 65 -7.35 1.77 2.20
C TYR A 65 -7.70 1.04 0.91
N SER A 66 -7.04 1.31 -0.22
CA SER A 66 -7.37 0.73 -1.53
C SER A 66 -7.56 -0.78 -1.51
N ALA A 67 -6.65 -1.53 -0.88
CA ALA A 67 -6.72 -2.99 -0.80
C ALA A 67 -7.83 -3.52 0.13
N ARG A 68 -8.38 -2.66 1.01
CA ARG A 68 -9.37 -3.00 2.05
C ARG A 68 -10.55 -2.03 2.05
N TYR A 69 -10.87 -1.42 0.91
CA TYR A 69 -11.83 -0.33 0.81
C TYR A 69 -13.23 -0.76 1.23
N ALA A 70 -13.60 -2.00 0.93
CA ALA A 70 -14.85 -2.63 1.34
C ALA A 70 -14.79 -3.33 2.71
N GLY A 71 -13.70 -3.18 3.46
CA GLY A 71 -13.52 -3.73 4.81
C GLY A 71 -12.85 -5.11 4.89
N GLU A 72 -12.71 -5.80 3.76
CA GLU A 72 -11.96 -7.06 3.63
C GLU A 72 -10.72 -6.82 2.76
N HIS A 73 -9.55 -7.25 3.23
CA HIS A 73 -8.31 -7.11 2.48
C HIS A 73 -8.28 -8.06 1.27
N GLY A 74 -7.95 -7.55 0.09
CA GLY A 74 -7.78 -8.34 -1.14
C GLY A 74 -9.08 -8.73 -1.85
N ASN A 75 -10.24 -8.25 -1.40
CA ASN A 75 -11.51 -8.46 -2.10
C ASN A 75 -11.74 -7.36 -3.16
N ASP A 76 -10.98 -7.44 -4.26
CA ASP A 76 -10.98 -6.42 -5.32
C ASP A 76 -12.36 -6.17 -5.92
N SER A 77 -13.17 -7.22 -6.05
CA SER A 77 -14.54 -7.12 -6.56
C SER A 77 -15.39 -6.22 -5.67
N LYS A 78 -15.35 -6.43 -4.35
CA LYS A 78 -16.08 -5.60 -3.38
C LYS A 78 -15.52 -4.18 -3.28
N ASN A 79 -14.20 -4.02 -3.37
CA ASN A 79 -13.56 -2.71 -3.39
C ASN A 79 -14.06 -1.88 -4.60
N ASN A 80 -14.11 -2.49 -5.78
CA ASN A 80 -14.59 -1.85 -7.00
C ASN A 80 -16.10 -1.55 -6.96
N GLU A 81 -16.92 -2.48 -6.45
CA GLU A 81 -18.37 -2.26 -6.27
C GLU A 81 -18.63 -1.02 -5.39
N LYS A 82 -18.01 -0.97 -4.21
CA LYS A 82 -18.14 0.18 -3.29
C LYS A 82 -17.66 1.49 -3.93
N LEU A 83 -16.58 1.44 -4.71
CA LEU A 83 -16.07 2.62 -5.41
C LEU A 83 -17.05 3.14 -6.46
N LEU A 84 -17.62 2.25 -7.27
CA LEU A 84 -18.60 2.61 -8.29
C LEU A 84 -19.89 3.14 -7.67
N GLU A 85 -20.35 2.56 -6.56
CA GLU A 85 -21.47 3.05 -5.76
C GLU A 85 -21.20 4.45 -5.22
N SER A 86 -20.01 4.69 -4.66
CA SER A 86 -19.60 5.99 -4.13
C SER A 86 -19.55 7.10 -5.20
N LEU A 87 -19.41 6.72 -6.48
CA LEU A 87 -19.38 7.61 -7.63
C LEU A 87 -20.68 7.61 -8.44
N ASN A 88 -21.74 6.98 -7.94
CA ASN A 88 -23.02 6.97 -8.62
C ASN A 88 -23.62 8.39 -8.68
N GLY A 89 -24.11 8.80 -9.86
CA GLY A 89 -24.61 10.15 -10.11
C GLY A 89 -23.53 11.24 -10.24
N VAL A 90 -22.24 10.91 -10.07
CA VAL A 90 -21.14 11.86 -10.26
C VAL A 90 -20.85 12.04 -11.75
N SER A 91 -20.82 13.29 -12.22
CA SER A 91 -20.52 13.61 -13.61
C SER A 91 -19.09 13.20 -13.98
N LYS A 92 -18.87 12.85 -15.25
CA LYS A 92 -17.58 12.30 -15.70
C LYS A 92 -16.41 13.25 -15.43
N GLU A 93 -16.64 14.55 -15.54
CA GLU A 93 -15.64 15.61 -15.34
C GLU A 93 -15.14 15.69 -13.90
N LYS A 94 -15.92 15.17 -12.94
CA LYS A 94 -15.55 15.13 -11.51
C LYS A 94 -14.91 13.80 -11.10
N ARG A 95 -14.83 12.79 -11.97
CA ARG A 95 -14.31 11.44 -11.66
C ARG A 95 -12.82 11.31 -11.92
N GLY A 96 -12.06 12.41 -11.80
CA GLY A 96 -10.61 12.39 -11.85
C GLY A 96 -10.06 11.47 -10.77
N ALA A 97 -9.06 10.68 -11.13
CA ALA A 97 -8.42 9.73 -10.24
C ALA A 97 -6.99 9.46 -10.68
N GLN A 98 -6.15 9.06 -9.74
CA GLN A 98 -4.75 8.73 -9.97
C GLN A 98 -4.35 7.47 -9.21
N PHE A 99 -3.55 6.63 -9.85
CA PHE A 99 -2.79 5.61 -9.13
C PHE A 99 -1.54 6.24 -8.54
N VAL A 100 -1.35 6.05 -7.24
CA VAL A 100 -0.19 6.53 -6.49
C VAL A 100 0.63 5.32 -6.07
N CYS A 101 1.94 5.42 -6.20
CA CYS A 101 2.90 4.44 -5.70
C CYS A 101 4.05 5.21 -5.05
N GLN A 102 4.30 4.88 -3.79
CA GLN A 102 5.38 5.45 -3.01
C GLN A 102 6.37 4.36 -2.64
N ILE A 103 7.64 4.55 -2.98
CA ILE A 103 8.70 3.58 -2.72
C ILE A 103 9.63 4.15 -1.64
N SER A 104 9.98 3.32 -0.65
CA SER A 104 10.96 3.62 0.38
C SER A 104 12.12 2.63 0.36
N MET A 105 13.31 3.12 0.68
CA MET A 105 14.55 2.35 0.71
C MET A 105 15.30 2.58 2.02
N PHE A 106 15.79 1.50 2.64
CA PHE A 106 16.57 1.48 3.89
C PHE A 106 17.82 0.61 3.76
#